data_AF-W7TFE7-F1
#
_entry.id   AF-W7TFE7-F1
#
_cell.length_a   1.000
_cell.length_b   1.000
_cell.length_c   1.000
_cell.angle_alpha   90.00
_cell.angle_beta   90.00
_cell.angle_gamma   90.00
#
_symmetry.space_group_name_H-M   'P 1'
#
loop_
_entity.id
_entity.type
_entity.pdbx_description
1 polymer ?
#
loop_
_entity_poly.entity_id
_entity_poly.type
_entity_poly.pdbx_seq_one_letter_code
_entity_poly.pdbx_strand_id
1 'polypeptide(L)'
;MAHTEQRDEQYVTAAKATLHPLPDFGYHGDKNLFRSWGLLPFTQHRDSHTADRSNYRTILAALQQHAAQDTADRAGEAPDLVEDMRAACWAHGWREHILCRVLIDDTADITIANLTHVFRVAVDIAQRLIEHPILDEDDLGKLESEESWEAFDTAWNGILWIEVSPNFTDEQMKDAVYRELTAAGLPDGFSEQEIVAAVIDWTWNEAWEDYARVYAAQLPLFDVTLTPSPRA
;
A
#
# COMPACT_ATOMS: atom_id res chain seq x y z
N MET A 1 37.61 1.77 12.30
CA MET A 1 37.72 3.24 12.39
C MET A 1 37.32 3.90 11.07
N ALA A 2 37.97 3.60 9.94
CA ALA A 2 37.63 4.19 8.64
C ALA A 2 36.15 4.07 8.20
N HIS A 3 35.49 2.93 8.47
CA HIS A 3 34.07 2.74 8.09
C HIS A 3 33.09 3.59 8.91
N THR A 4 33.44 3.93 10.16
CA THR A 4 32.59 4.77 11.02
C THR A 4 32.70 6.24 10.60
N GLU A 5 33.93 6.71 10.33
CA GLU A 5 34.19 8.07 9.86
C GLU A 5 33.49 8.35 8.52
N GLN A 6 33.56 7.41 7.57
CA GLN A 6 32.85 7.54 6.29
C GLN A 6 31.33 7.63 6.47
N ARG A 7 30.76 6.89 7.43
CA ARG A 7 29.32 6.91 7.71
C ARG A 7 28.89 8.22 8.37
N ASP A 8 29.69 8.75 9.28
CA ASP A 8 29.45 10.04 9.93
C ASP A 8 29.47 11.20 8.91
N GLU A 9 30.42 11.17 7.97
CA GLU A 9 30.48 12.13 6.85
C GLU A 9 29.24 12.06 5.96
N GLN A 10 28.72 10.85 5.67
CA GLN A 10 27.50 10.66 4.91
C GLN A 10 26.29 11.29 5.62
N TYR A 11 26.14 11.08 6.93
CA TYR A 11 25.04 11.68 7.69
C TYR A 11 25.11 13.21 7.71
N VAL A 12 26.29 13.78 7.92
CA VAL A 12 26.48 15.23 7.91
C VAL A 12 26.20 15.81 6.52
N THR A 13 26.61 15.11 5.46
CA THR A 13 26.35 15.54 4.08
C THR A 13 24.85 15.50 3.77
N ALA A 14 24.16 14.43 4.16
CA ALA A 14 22.71 14.33 4.02
C ALA A 14 22.00 15.44 4.81
N ALA A 15 22.41 15.71 6.06
CA ALA A 15 21.82 16.77 6.87
C ALA A 15 21.97 18.16 6.21
N LYS A 16 23.15 18.46 5.67
CA LYS A 16 23.38 19.73 4.95
C LYS A 16 22.51 19.86 3.71
N ALA A 17 22.33 18.77 2.95
CA ALA A 17 21.47 18.76 1.77
C ALA A 17 19.99 18.93 2.16
N THR A 18 19.53 18.20 3.18
CA THR A 18 18.14 18.24 3.66
C THR A 18 17.77 19.61 4.25
N LEU A 19 18.71 20.29 4.92
CA LEU A 19 18.50 21.61 5.49
C LEU A 19 18.75 22.74 4.47
N HIS A 20 19.07 22.43 3.21
CA HIS A 20 19.22 23.46 2.19
C HIS A 20 17.84 23.95 1.72
N PRO A 21 17.54 25.26 1.79
CA PRO A 21 16.27 25.80 1.33
C PRO A 21 16.09 25.57 -0.18
N LEU A 22 14.90 25.13 -0.58
CA LEU A 22 14.52 25.05 -1.98
C LEU A 22 13.99 26.42 -2.44
N PRO A 23 14.55 27.02 -3.52
CA PRO A 23 14.24 28.41 -3.90
C PRO A 23 12.75 28.72 -4.12
N ASP A 24 12.00 27.74 -4.65
CA ASP A 24 10.59 27.90 -5.03
C ASP A 24 9.62 27.21 -4.06
N PHE A 25 10.10 26.80 -2.88
CA PHE A 25 9.29 26.08 -1.90
C PHE A 25 8.90 26.99 -0.73
N GLY A 26 7.60 27.25 -0.59
CA GLY A 26 7.03 27.95 0.55
C GLY A 26 6.44 26.97 1.56
N TYR A 27 6.98 26.93 2.78
CA TYR A 27 6.40 26.22 3.91
C TYR A 27 5.84 27.22 4.91
N HIS A 28 4.59 26.99 5.33
CA HIS A 28 3.86 27.85 6.26
C HIS A 28 3.36 27.11 7.51
N GLY A 29 3.92 25.92 7.80
CA GLY A 29 3.62 25.20 9.03
C GLY A 29 4.37 25.74 10.25
N ASP A 30 4.22 25.07 11.38
CA ASP A 30 4.77 25.47 12.68
C ASP A 30 6.24 25.06 12.89
N LYS A 31 6.79 24.18 12.03
CA LYS A 31 8.16 23.69 12.14
C LYS A 31 9.18 24.64 11.51
N ASN A 32 10.37 24.71 12.11
CA ASN A 32 11.51 25.45 11.56
C ASN A 32 12.20 24.66 10.42
N LEU A 33 11.48 24.48 9.32
CA LEU A 33 11.94 23.75 8.14
C LEU A 33 13.18 24.43 7.54
N PHE A 34 14.14 23.64 7.08
CA PHE A 34 15.47 24.05 6.58
C PHE A 34 16.39 24.70 7.62
N ARG A 35 15.98 24.76 8.89
CA ARG A 35 16.85 25.18 10.00
C ARG A 35 17.16 24.02 10.93
N SER A 36 16.13 23.38 11.49
CA SER A 36 16.27 22.18 12.32
C SER A 36 15.40 21.02 11.87
N TRP A 37 14.44 21.28 10.99
CA TRP A 37 13.57 20.29 10.40
C TRP A 37 13.85 20.13 8.91
N GLY A 38 13.71 18.91 8.43
CA GLY A 38 13.96 18.53 7.06
C GLY A 38 12.74 17.91 6.39
N LEU A 39 12.58 18.20 5.11
CA LEU A 39 11.66 17.46 4.23
C LEU A 39 12.40 16.21 3.75
N LEU A 40 11.96 15.03 4.16
CA LEU A 40 12.57 13.77 3.72
C LEU A 40 12.16 13.45 2.27
N PRO A 41 12.99 12.71 1.51
CA PRO A 41 12.68 12.34 0.12
C PRO A 41 11.61 11.25 0.01
N PHE A 42 10.99 10.83 1.12
CA PHE A 42 9.93 9.84 1.15
C PHE A 42 8.58 10.53 1.00
N THR A 43 7.92 10.27 -0.12
CA THR A 43 6.66 10.93 -0.47
C THR A 43 5.70 9.93 -1.07
N GLN A 44 4.41 10.10 -0.79
CA GLN A 44 3.35 9.42 -1.51
C GLN A 44 2.29 10.42 -1.96
N HIS A 45 1.49 10.05 -2.94
CA HIS A 45 0.40 10.85 -3.46
C HIS A 45 -0.75 9.95 -3.92
N ARG A 46 -1.86 10.56 -4.33
CA ARG A 46 -3.06 9.84 -4.80
C ARG A 46 -2.75 8.71 -5.79
N ASP A 47 -1.88 8.99 -6.76
CA ASP A 47 -1.55 8.06 -7.85
C ASP A 47 -0.27 7.23 -7.57
N SER A 48 0.18 7.14 -6.30
CA SER A 48 1.35 6.34 -5.95
C SER A 48 1.06 4.85 -6.13
N HIS A 49 2.05 4.11 -6.63
CA HIS A 49 1.94 2.66 -6.76
C HIS A 49 1.90 1.98 -5.38
N THR A 50 1.42 0.74 -5.35
CA THR A 50 1.30 -0.07 -4.14
C THR A 50 2.63 -0.18 -3.38
N ALA A 51 3.74 -0.38 -4.11
CA ALA A 51 5.09 -0.36 -3.55
C ALA A 51 5.49 0.97 -2.90
N ASP A 52 5.18 2.11 -3.52
CA ASP A 52 5.48 3.44 -2.96
C ASP A 52 4.69 3.68 -1.67
N ARG A 53 3.42 3.27 -1.64
CA ARG A 53 2.54 3.38 -0.47
C ARG A 53 2.98 2.48 0.68
N SER A 54 3.35 1.23 0.37
CA SER A 54 3.91 0.27 1.32
C SER A 54 5.23 0.79 1.93
N ASN A 55 6.15 1.27 1.08
CA ASN A 55 7.37 1.91 1.54
C ASN A 55 7.06 3.12 2.42
N TYR A 56 6.20 4.04 1.98
CA TYR A 56 5.89 5.25 2.73
C TYR A 56 5.37 4.93 4.14
N ARG A 57 4.38 4.04 4.27
CA ARG A 57 3.82 3.68 5.58
C ARG A 57 4.83 2.97 6.49
N THR A 58 5.64 2.08 5.91
CA THR A 58 6.67 1.33 6.65
C THR A 58 7.77 2.27 7.15
N ILE A 59 8.21 3.21 6.31
CA ILE A 59 9.21 4.22 6.67
C ILE A 59 8.66 5.13 7.78
N LEU A 60 7.44 5.65 7.62
CA LEU A 60 6.82 6.51 8.62
C LEU A 60 6.72 5.80 9.98
N ALA A 61 6.24 4.56 10.00
CA ALA A 61 6.14 3.75 11.22
C ALA A 61 7.52 3.51 11.86
N ALA A 62 8.54 3.15 11.06
CA ALA A 62 9.89 2.94 11.55
C ALA A 62 10.48 4.22 12.18
N LEU A 63 10.31 5.37 11.51
CA LEU A 63 10.82 6.65 12.01
C LEU A 63 10.09 7.08 13.30
N GLN A 64 8.77 6.91 13.38
CA GLN A 64 8.00 7.19 14.59
C GLN A 64 8.43 6.29 15.76
N GLN A 65 8.70 5.01 15.51
CA GLN A 65 9.22 4.09 16.53
C GLN A 65 10.60 4.53 17.05
N HIS A 66 11.51 4.94 16.15
CA HIS A 66 12.83 5.43 16.55
C HIS A 66 12.78 6.80 17.23
N ALA A 67 11.83 7.66 16.85
CA ALA A 67 11.59 8.93 17.55
C ALA A 67 11.17 8.71 19.01
N ALA A 68 10.37 7.68 19.28
CA ALA A 68 10.01 7.30 20.65
C ALA A 68 11.22 6.86 21.49
N GLN A 69 12.24 6.29 20.86
CA GLN A 69 13.49 5.90 21.54
C GLN A 69 14.38 7.12 21.85
N ASP A 70 14.46 8.10 20.93
CA ASP A 70 15.20 9.35 21.12
C ASP A 70 14.65 10.22 22.27
N THR A 71 13.38 10.02 22.60
CA THR A 71 12.63 10.84 23.55
C THR A 71 12.48 10.19 24.93
N ALA A 72 12.63 8.86 25.04
CA ALA A 72 12.55 8.12 26.30
C ALA A 72 13.61 8.53 27.35
N ASP A 73 14.76 9.04 26.89
CA ASP A 73 15.85 9.53 27.77
C ASP A 73 15.68 10.99 28.21
N ARG A 74 14.64 11.69 27.73
CA ARG A 74 14.37 13.10 28.05
C ARG A 74 13.09 13.21 28.89
N ALA A 75 13.27 13.33 30.21
CA ALA A 75 12.18 13.54 31.15
C ALA A 75 11.46 14.89 30.91
N GLY A 76 10.41 14.87 30.10
CA GLY A 76 9.52 16.01 29.83
C GLY A 76 9.22 16.13 28.34
N GLU A 77 7.93 16.04 27.99
CA GLU A 77 7.34 16.25 26.65
C GLU A 77 8.25 15.82 25.49
N ALA A 78 8.13 14.55 25.08
CA ALA A 78 8.79 14.03 23.89
C ALA A 78 8.55 15.01 22.72
N PRO A 79 9.57 15.70 22.19
CA PRO A 79 9.38 16.49 20.99
C PRO A 79 8.90 15.55 19.88
N ASP A 80 7.81 15.90 19.19
CA ASP A 80 7.48 15.27 17.91
C ASP A 80 8.72 15.43 17.02
N LEU A 81 9.42 14.32 16.72
CA LEU A 81 10.62 14.34 15.88
C LEU A 81 10.30 13.97 14.43
N VAL A 82 9.09 13.47 14.18
CA VAL A 82 8.59 13.01 12.89
C VAL A 82 7.16 13.48 12.73
N GLU A 83 6.83 14.04 11.59
CA GLU A 83 5.47 14.49 11.27
C GLU A 83 5.12 14.04 9.85
N ASP A 84 3.89 13.56 9.69
CA ASP A 84 3.28 13.32 8.39
C ASP A 84 2.58 14.61 7.93
N MET A 85 3.13 15.24 6.90
CA MET A 85 2.60 16.47 6.32
C MET A 85 1.85 16.16 5.03
N ARG A 86 0.53 16.31 5.07
CA ARG A 86 -0.35 16.25 3.91
C ARG A 86 -0.62 17.63 3.32
N ALA A 87 -0.29 17.80 2.04
CA ALA A 87 -0.70 18.94 1.22
C ALA A 87 -1.75 18.48 0.20
N ALA A 88 -2.83 19.23 0.04
CA ALA A 88 -3.89 18.92 -0.92
C ALA A 88 -4.18 20.11 -1.82
N CYS A 89 -4.42 19.83 -3.11
CA CYS A 89 -4.95 20.81 -4.05
C CYS A 89 -5.93 20.14 -5.02
N TRP A 90 -6.97 20.87 -5.42
CA TRP A 90 -8.02 20.33 -6.28
C TRP A 90 -7.50 19.78 -7.63
N ALA A 91 -6.41 20.35 -8.15
CA ALA A 91 -5.85 20.01 -9.46
C ALA A 91 -4.99 18.73 -9.44
N HIS A 92 -4.27 18.47 -8.34
CA HIS A 92 -3.31 17.36 -8.24
C HIS A 92 -3.66 16.37 -7.11
N GLY A 93 -4.83 16.50 -6.50
CA GLY A 93 -5.27 15.65 -5.40
C GLY A 93 -4.53 15.96 -4.10
N TRP A 94 -3.77 14.99 -3.60
CA TRP A 94 -3.02 15.13 -2.35
C TRP A 94 -1.62 14.52 -2.49
N ARG A 95 -0.69 15.07 -1.71
CA ARG A 95 0.67 14.56 -1.54
C ARG A 95 1.02 14.60 -0.06
N GLU A 96 1.68 13.55 0.40
CA GLU A 96 2.15 13.38 1.77
C GLU A 96 3.67 13.35 1.77
N HIS A 97 4.25 13.98 2.78
CA HIS A 97 5.68 14.10 2.98
C HIS A 97 6.01 13.79 4.43
N ILE A 98 7.12 13.10 4.65
CA ILE A 98 7.63 12.90 6.01
C ILE A 98 8.55 14.09 6.37
N LEU A 99 8.18 14.83 7.40
CA LEU A 99 9.05 15.82 8.03
C LEU A 99 9.80 15.14 9.18
N CYS A 100 11.09 15.45 9.32
CA CYS A 100 11.91 14.91 10.40
C CYS A 100 12.76 16.01 11.02
N ARG A 101 12.85 16.04 12.35
CA ARG A 101 13.82 16.89 13.04
C ARG A 101 15.23 16.36 12.76
N VAL A 102 16.04 17.16 12.09
CA VAL A 102 17.42 16.84 11.70
C VAL A 102 18.38 17.16 12.84
N LEU A 103 18.25 18.35 13.44
CA LEU A 103 19.16 18.85 14.46
C LEU A 103 18.55 18.78 15.87
N ILE A 104 19.38 18.39 16.83
CA ILE A 104 19.05 18.47 18.26
C ILE A 104 18.98 19.94 18.67
N ASP A 105 20.04 20.70 18.39
CA ASP A 105 20.16 22.15 18.63
C ASP A 105 20.31 22.89 17.29
N ASP A 106 19.41 23.84 17.04
CA ASP A 106 19.34 24.60 15.79
C ASP A 106 20.29 25.80 15.72
N THR A 107 21.02 26.05 16.82
CA THR A 107 22.01 27.11 16.96
C THR A 107 23.45 26.62 16.82
N ALA A 108 23.65 25.31 16.92
CA ALA A 108 24.94 24.65 16.84
C ALA A 108 25.28 24.18 15.41
N ASP A 109 26.57 23.92 15.17
CA ASP A 109 27.05 23.42 13.87
C ASP A 109 26.44 22.05 13.51
N ILE A 110 26.31 21.80 12.21
CA ILE A 110 25.87 20.51 11.66
C ILE A 110 27.02 19.51 11.80
N THR A 111 26.99 18.75 12.89
CA THR A 111 27.96 17.70 13.25
C THR A 111 27.23 16.43 13.63
N ILE A 112 27.89 15.28 13.58
CA ILE A 112 27.28 13.98 13.92
C ILE A 112 26.64 13.97 15.32
N ALA A 113 27.25 14.65 16.30
CA ALA A 113 26.75 14.74 17.66
C ALA A 113 25.50 15.62 17.80
N ASN A 114 25.24 16.50 16.82
CA ASN A 114 24.06 17.37 16.79
C ASN A 114 22.94 16.81 15.89
N LEU A 115 23.12 15.64 15.26
CA LEU A 115 22.07 14.99 14.49
C LEU A 115 21.17 14.14 15.39
N THR A 116 19.87 14.17 15.14
CA THR A 116 18.94 13.23 15.80
C THR A 116 19.25 11.79 15.39
N HIS A 117 18.90 10.80 16.22
CA HIS A 117 19.02 9.40 15.81
C HIS A 117 18.02 9.07 14.71
N VAL A 118 16.79 9.56 14.83
CA VAL A 118 15.75 9.33 13.83
C VAL A 118 16.15 9.82 12.42
N PHE A 119 16.86 10.95 12.32
CA PHE A 119 17.38 11.40 11.02
C PHE A 119 18.44 10.46 10.45
N ARG A 120 19.33 9.93 11.30
CA ARG A 120 20.33 8.93 10.87
C ARG A 120 19.67 7.65 10.37
N VAL A 121 18.59 7.21 11.03
CA VAL A 121 17.77 6.08 10.57
C VAL A 121 17.13 6.39 9.22
N ALA A 122 16.60 7.61 9.01
CA ALA A 122 16.07 8.01 7.71
C ALA A 122 17.12 7.93 6.58
N VAL A 123 18.36 8.35 6.86
CA VAL A 123 19.47 8.23 5.89
C VAL A 123 19.81 6.77 5.61
N ASP A 124 19.86 5.92 6.64
CA ASP A 124 20.11 4.48 6.47
C ASP A 124 19.01 3.80 5.64
N ILE A 125 17.74 4.16 5.87
CA ILE A 125 16.60 3.69 5.08
C ILE A 125 16.75 4.13 3.62
N ALA A 126 17.10 5.39 3.36
CA ALA A 126 17.29 5.89 1.99
C ALA A 126 18.41 5.12 1.27
N GLN A 127 19.50 4.79 1.96
CA GLN A 127 20.57 3.96 1.40
C GLN A 127 20.10 2.53 1.12
N ARG A 128 19.35 1.91 2.03
CA ARG A 128 18.77 0.57 1.81
C ARG A 128 17.84 0.55 0.60
N LEU A 129 17.05 1.59 0.39
CA LEU A 129 16.14 1.68 -0.76
C LEU A 129 16.86 1.82 -2.11
N ILE A 130 18.11 2.32 -2.13
CA ILE A 130 18.94 2.31 -3.34
C ILE A 130 19.37 0.89 -3.71
N GLU A 131 19.64 0.05 -2.70
CA GLU A 131 20.08 -1.33 -2.89
C GLU A 131 18.91 -2.30 -3.08
N HIS A 132 17.79 -2.05 -2.39
CA HIS A 132 16.60 -2.88 -2.38
C HIS A 132 15.35 -1.98 -2.35
N PRO A 133 14.62 -1.82 -3.46
CA PRO A 133 13.58 -0.79 -3.61
C PRO A 133 12.33 -1.03 -2.75
N ILE A 134 12.18 -2.21 -2.15
CA ILE A 134 11.07 -2.56 -1.26
C ILE A 134 11.59 -2.68 0.18
N LEU A 135 11.03 -1.93 1.12
CA LEU A 135 11.49 -1.94 2.50
C LEU A 135 10.95 -3.15 3.28
N ASP A 136 9.70 -3.54 2.99
CA ASP A 136 8.97 -4.63 3.65
C ASP A 136 8.10 -5.37 2.62
N GLU A 137 8.50 -6.59 2.26
CA GLU A 137 7.80 -7.42 1.28
C GLU A 137 6.49 -8.01 1.83
N ASP A 138 6.41 -8.26 3.13
CA ASP A 138 5.19 -8.79 3.77
C ASP A 138 4.11 -7.70 3.76
N ASP A 139 4.51 -6.47 4.06
CA ASP A 139 3.65 -5.30 3.98
C ASP A 139 3.17 -5.04 2.54
N LEU A 140 4.06 -5.11 1.56
CA LEU A 140 3.71 -5.00 0.13
C LEU A 140 2.71 -6.07 -0.28
N GLY A 141 3.02 -7.35 -0.02
CA GLY A 141 2.17 -8.48 -0.43
C GLY A 141 0.78 -8.42 0.22
N LYS A 142 0.70 -7.95 1.47
CA LYS A 142 -0.59 -7.68 2.12
C LYS A 142 -1.37 -6.58 1.40
N LEU A 143 -0.73 -5.47 1.03
CA LEU A 143 -1.41 -4.37 0.34
C LEU A 143 -1.88 -4.77 -1.05
N GLU A 144 -1.06 -5.51 -1.81
CA GLU A 144 -1.43 -6.05 -3.13
C GLU A 144 -2.63 -7.00 -3.02
N SER A 145 -2.65 -7.84 -1.97
CA SER A 145 -3.78 -8.73 -1.71
C SER A 145 -5.05 -7.97 -1.34
N GLU A 146 -4.95 -6.92 -0.51
CA GLU A 146 -6.07 -6.06 -0.12
C GLU A 146 -6.66 -5.34 -1.34
N GLU A 147 -5.81 -4.74 -2.18
CA GLU A 147 -6.24 -4.04 -3.40
C GLU A 147 -6.85 -4.98 -4.44
N SER A 148 -6.29 -6.18 -4.59
CA SER A 148 -6.84 -7.21 -5.46
C SER A 148 -8.23 -7.67 -4.99
N TRP A 149 -8.41 -7.79 -3.66
CA TRP A 149 -9.71 -8.13 -3.08
C TRP A 149 -10.74 -7.01 -3.25
N GLU A 150 -10.35 -5.75 -3.04
CA GLU A 150 -11.24 -4.60 -3.26
C GLU A 150 -11.69 -4.46 -4.73
N ALA A 151 -10.76 -4.68 -5.67
CA ALA A 151 -11.08 -4.70 -7.10
C ALA A 151 -12.05 -5.84 -7.43
N PHE A 152 -11.81 -7.03 -6.87
CA PHE A 152 -12.69 -8.19 -7.02
C PHE A 152 -14.09 -7.91 -6.46
N ASP A 153 -14.20 -7.42 -5.23
CA ASP A 153 -15.51 -7.15 -4.61
C ASP A 153 -16.27 -6.05 -5.36
N THR A 154 -15.57 -5.02 -5.85
CA THR A 154 -16.18 -3.98 -6.69
C THR A 154 -16.76 -4.56 -7.98
N ALA A 155 -16.00 -5.39 -8.68
CA ALA A 155 -16.46 -6.06 -9.90
C ALA A 155 -17.62 -7.01 -9.60
N TRP A 156 -17.51 -7.82 -8.54
CA TRP A 156 -18.55 -8.76 -8.10
C TRP A 156 -19.88 -8.05 -7.83
N ASN A 157 -19.85 -6.95 -7.08
CA ASN A 157 -21.04 -6.19 -6.72
C ASN A 157 -21.66 -5.44 -7.94
N GLY A 158 -20.90 -5.26 -9.02
CA GLY A 158 -21.38 -4.72 -10.28
C GLY A 158 -22.15 -5.73 -11.14
N ILE A 159 -22.04 -7.03 -10.85
CA ILE A 159 -22.73 -8.09 -11.59
C ILE A 159 -24.17 -8.22 -11.07
N LEU A 160 -25.15 -8.19 -11.99
CA LEU A 160 -26.56 -8.43 -11.66
C LEU A 160 -26.78 -9.94 -11.45
N TRP A 161 -26.73 -10.38 -10.19
CA TRP A 161 -27.03 -11.75 -9.80
C TRP A 161 -28.55 -11.99 -9.72
N ILE A 162 -29.08 -12.88 -10.55
CA ILE A 162 -30.34 -13.59 -10.25
C ILE A 162 -29.92 -14.84 -9.50
N GLU A 163 -30.52 -15.16 -8.35
CA GLU A 163 -30.23 -16.34 -7.51
C GLU A 163 -29.78 -17.56 -8.35
N VAL A 164 -28.47 -17.80 -8.45
CA VAL A 164 -27.90 -18.77 -9.40
C VAL A 164 -27.80 -20.16 -8.76
N SER A 165 -27.63 -20.23 -7.44
CA SER A 165 -27.69 -21.49 -6.69
C SER A 165 -28.44 -21.29 -5.36
N PRO A 166 -29.34 -22.22 -5.00
CA PRO A 166 -30.04 -22.22 -3.72
C PRO A 166 -29.16 -22.70 -2.53
N ASN A 167 -27.99 -23.29 -2.79
CA ASN A 167 -27.13 -23.90 -1.75
C ASN A 167 -25.84 -23.13 -1.47
N PHE A 168 -25.52 -22.11 -2.26
CA PHE A 168 -24.36 -21.25 -2.04
C PHE A 168 -24.80 -19.85 -1.62
N THR A 169 -24.26 -19.37 -0.51
CA THR A 169 -24.35 -17.96 -0.13
C THR A 169 -23.45 -17.10 -1.01
N ASP A 170 -23.76 -15.81 -1.15
CA ASP A 170 -22.94 -14.85 -1.90
C ASP A 170 -21.45 -14.89 -1.48
N GLU A 171 -21.18 -14.93 -0.17
CA GLU A 171 -19.82 -15.04 0.39
C GLU A 171 -19.10 -16.33 -0.05
N GLN A 172 -19.79 -17.48 -0.06
CA GLN A 172 -19.18 -18.74 -0.49
C GLN A 172 -18.85 -18.76 -1.98
N MET A 173 -19.66 -18.10 -2.81
CA MET A 173 -19.41 -17.98 -4.24
C MET A 173 -18.24 -17.04 -4.51
N LYS A 174 -18.21 -15.88 -3.82
CA LYS A 174 -17.08 -14.93 -3.84
C LYS A 174 -15.76 -15.63 -3.52
N ASP A 175 -15.72 -16.37 -2.42
CA ASP A 175 -14.51 -17.08 -1.96
C ASP A 175 -14.07 -18.20 -2.91
N ALA A 176 -15.01 -18.86 -3.60
CA ALA A 176 -14.69 -19.91 -4.57
C ALA A 176 -14.06 -19.32 -5.83
N VAL A 177 -14.69 -18.30 -6.41
CA VAL A 177 -14.19 -17.62 -7.63
C VAL A 177 -12.84 -16.95 -7.38
N TYR A 178 -12.68 -16.27 -6.24
CA TYR A 178 -11.39 -15.65 -5.89
C TYR A 178 -10.27 -16.68 -5.73
N ARG A 179 -10.55 -17.87 -5.18
CA ARG A 179 -9.56 -18.96 -5.08
C ARG A 179 -9.16 -19.52 -6.43
N GLU A 180 -10.09 -19.67 -7.37
CA GLU A 180 -9.76 -20.12 -8.73
C GLU A 180 -8.89 -19.10 -9.46
N LEU A 181 -9.25 -17.82 -9.35
CA LEU A 181 -8.50 -16.70 -9.92
C LEU A 181 -7.08 -16.62 -9.37
N THR A 182 -6.91 -16.75 -8.05
CA THR A 182 -5.58 -16.74 -7.41
C THR A 182 -4.75 -17.99 -7.72
N ALA A 183 -5.38 -19.16 -7.83
CA ALA A 183 -4.69 -20.40 -8.22
C ALA A 183 -4.15 -20.37 -9.67
N ALA A 184 -4.73 -19.55 -10.54
CA ALA A 184 -4.25 -19.35 -11.91
C ALA A 184 -2.94 -18.52 -11.98
N GLY A 185 -2.48 -17.93 -10.86
CA GLY A 185 -1.18 -17.28 -10.76
C GLY A 185 -1.07 -15.97 -11.53
N LEU A 186 -2.16 -15.18 -11.61
CA LEU A 186 -2.15 -13.84 -12.20
C LEU A 186 -1.51 -12.86 -11.19
N PRO A 187 -0.30 -12.35 -11.47
CA PRO A 187 0.51 -11.63 -10.47
C PRO A 187 0.13 -10.15 -10.31
N ASP A 188 -0.60 -9.56 -11.26
CA ASP A 188 -0.86 -8.11 -11.33
C ASP A 188 -2.32 -7.75 -10.98
N GLY A 189 -3.01 -8.62 -10.24
CA GLY A 189 -4.45 -8.54 -10.01
C GLY A 189 -5.28 -9.10 -11.17
N PHE A 190 -6.59 -8.88 -11.14
CA PHE A 190 -7.53 -9.39 -12.15
C PHE A 190 -8.20 -8.23 -12.89
N SER A 191 -8.21 -8.28 -14.21
CA SER A 191 -9.07 -7.40 -14.98
C SER A 191 -10.55 -7.73 -14.75
N GLU A 192 -11.43 -6.74 -14.93
CA GLU A 192 -12.88 -6.95 -14.87
C GLU A 192 -13.33 -8.09 -15.79
N GLN A 193 -12.70 -8.24 -16.96
CA GLN A 193 -13.00 -9.30 -17.92
C GLN A 193 -12.59 -10.69 -17.40
N GLU A 194 -11.45 -10.80 -16.71
CA GLU A 194 -11.01 -12.06 -16.10
C GLU A 194 -11.89 -12.45 -14.93
N ILE A 195 -12.30 -11.47 -14.11
CA ILE A 195 -13.25 -11.70 -13.01
C ILE A 195 -14.58 -12.20 -13.57
N VAL A 196 -15.13 -11.53 -14.59
CA VAL A 196 -16.38 -11.94 -15.24
C VAL A 196 -16.24 -13.32 -15.88
N ALA A 197 -15.12 -13.64 -16.52
CA ALA A 197 -14.89 -14.95 -17.11
C ALA A 197 -14.85 -16.06 -16.06
N ALA A 198 -14.10 -15.86 -14.96
CA ALA A 198 -14.03 -16.83 -13.87
C ALA A 198 -15.39 -17.00 -13.16
N VAL A 199 -16.16 -15.92 -13.01
CA VAL A 199 -17.54 -15.97 -12.52
C VAL A 199 -18.42 -16.84 -13.42
N ILE A 200 -18.34 -16.66 -14.75
CA ILE A 200 -19.14 -17.43 -15.71
C ILE A 200 -18.74 -18.91 -15.68
N ASP A 201 -17.44 -19.20 -15.64
CA ASP A 201 -16.92 -20.58 -15.58
C ASP A 201 -17.36 -21.26 -14.28
N TRP A 202 -17.20 -20.61 -13.13
CA TRP A 202 -17.67 -21.13 -11.84
C TRP A 202 -19.18 -21.36 -11.84
N THR A 203 -19.95 -20.41 -12.37
CA THR A 203 -21.42 -20.53 -12.50
C THR A 203 -21.81 -21.75 -13.32
N TRP A 204 -21.13 -21.99 -14.45
CA TRP A 204 -21.46 -23.09 -15.34
C TRP A 204 -21.00 -24.45 -14.81
N ASN A 205 -19.88 -24.49 -14.09
CA ASN A 205 -19.30 -25.74 -13.59
C ASN A 205 -19.87 -26.16 -12.22
N GLU A 206 -20.07 -25.22 -11.29
CA GLU A 206 -20.44 -25.52 -9.91
C GLU A 206 -21.91 -25.21 -9.63
N ALA A 207 -22.37 -23.99 -9.97
CA ALA A 207 -23.75 -23.59 -9.68
C ALA A 207 -24.76 -24.36 -10.54
N TRP A 208 -24.44 -24.63 -11.81
CA TRP A 208 -25.32 -25.43 -12.68
C TRP A 208 -25.36 -26.91 -12.28
N GLU A 209 -24.25 -27.49 -11.81
CA GLU A 209 -24.25 -28.85 -11.28
C GLU A 209 -25.09 -28.97 -10.01
N ASP A 210 -25.02 -27.97 -9.13
CA ASP A 210 -25.85 -27.89 -7.94
C ASP A 210 -27.33 -27.68 -8.28
N TYR A 211 -27.63 -26.75 -9.19
CA TYR A 211 -28.98 -26.50 -9.68
C TYR A 211 -29.57 -27.77 -10.33
N ALA A 212 -28.82 -28.42 -11.22
CA ALA A 212 -29.23 -29.67 -11.85
C ALA A 212 -29.49 -30.76 -10.81
N ARG A 213 -28.71 -30.82 -9.73
CA ARG A 213 -28.87 -31.81 -8.65
C ARG A 213 -30.10 -31.54 -7.78
N VAL A 214 -30.32 -30.28 -7.39
CA VAL A 214 -31.46 -29.86 -6.56
C VAL A 214 -32.78 -29.97 -7.31
N TYR A 215 -32.78 -29.58 -8.58
CA TYR A 215 -33.97 -29.54 -9.43
C TYR A 215 -34.10 -30.76 -10.36
N ALA A 216 -33.19 -31.74 -10.28
CA ALA A 216 -33.26 -33.00 -11.04
C ALA A 216 -34.61 -33.70 -10.92
N ALA A 217 -35.24 -33.64 -9.75
CA ALA A 217 -36.54 -34.25 -9.49
C ALA A 217 -37.72 -33.43 -10.05
N GLN A 218 -37.50 -32.15 -10.41
CA GLN A 218 -38.49 -31.25 -11.00
C GLN A 218 -38.37 -31.15 -12.53
N LEU A 219 -37.20 -31.46 -13.10
CA LEU A 219 -36.96 -31.56 -14.54
C LEU A 219 -37.89 -32.54 -15.30
N PRO A 220 -38.43 -33.64 -14.73
CA PRO A 220 -39.40 -34.50 -15.42
C PRO A 220 -40.73 -33.82 -15.76
N LEU A 221 -41.01 -32.64 -15.18
CA LEU A 221 -42.19 -31.83 -15.56
C LEU A 221 -42.01 -31.09 -16.89
N PHE A 222 -40.77 -31.05 -17.42
CA PHE A 222 -40.43 -30.48 -18.72
C PHE A 222 -39.79 -31.53 -19.63
N ASP A 223 -40.42 -32.69 -19.76
CA ASP A 223 -40.09 -33.67 -20.81
C ASP A 223 -40.40 -33.07 -22.19
N VAL A 224 -39.54 -32.15 -22.64
CA VAL A 224 -39.45 -31.76 -24.04
C VAL A 224 -38.63 -32.86 -24.68
N THR A 225 -39.31 -33.87 -25.19
CA THR A 225 -38.74 -34.78 -26.19
C THR A 225 -38.14 -33.91 -27.30
N LEU A 226 -36.83 -33.69 -27.24
CA LEU A 226 -36.06 -33.10 -28.32
C LEU A 226 -36.01 -34.14 -29.44
N THR A 227 -37.08 -34.23 -30.23
CA THR A 227 -36.98 -34.89 -31.53
C THR A 227 -35.94 -34.13 -32.33
N PRO A 228 -34.84 -34.77 -32.78
CA PRO A 228 -33.86 -34.10 -33.61
C PRO A 228 -34.58 -33.66 -34.90
N SER A 229 -34.66 -32.35 -35.13
CA SER A 229 -35.13 -31.83 -36.40
C SER A 229 -34.16 -32.29 -37.50
N PRO A 230 -34.62 -32.98 -38.56
CA PRO A 230 -33.76 -33.34 -39.66
C PRO A 230 -33.30 -32.04 -40.34
N ARG A 231 -31.97 -31.85 -40.39
CA ARG A 231 -31.33 -30.73 -41.07
C ARG A 231 -31.90 -30.58 -42.48
N ALA A 232 -32.48 -29.41 -42.76
CA ALA A 232 -32.76 -28.94 -44.11
C ALA A 232 -31.60 -28.05 -44.59
#